data_AF-A0A2P6TVJ8-F1
#
_entry.id   AF-A0A2P6TVJ8-F1
#
_cell.length_a   1.000
_cell.length_b   1.000
_cell.length_c   1.000
_cell.angle_alpha   90.00
_cell.angle_beta   90.00
_cell.angle_gamma   90.00
#
_symmetry.space_group_name_H-M   'P 1'
#
loop_
_entity.id
_entity.type
_entity.pdbx_description
1 polymer ?
#
loop_
_entity_poly.entity_id
_entity_poly.type
_entity_poly.pdbx_seq_one_letter_code
_entity_poly.pdbx_strand_id
1 'polypeptide(L)'
;MELHHRLRRDPSWHPSGCNICGQLGHQAAQCTTGTVNWRAMYGENAFTIRPAVFQSDIDKAKKAKQVNFDDLERRARDYAKMRLEGPPTAQQPAAAAPAAQQPPPAEDPKKKEEEERRKEAEKDLPEGWAVAFDAQKKPYFWHKQTKKVQWDKPTADTPIN
;
A
#
# COMPACT_ATOMS: atom_id res chain seq x y z
N MET A 1 -16.88 -15.31 -20.26
CA MET A 1 -15.41 -15.23 -20.36
C MET A 1 -15.09 -14.30 -21.53
N GLU A 2 -15.11 -13.00 -21.26
CA GLU A 2 -14.94 -11.97 -22.30
C GLU A 2 -13.55 -12.03 -22.93
N LEU A 3 -13.54 -11.83 -24.25
CA LEU A 3 -12.41 -11.97 -25.16
C LEU A 3 -11.38 -10.83 -25.03
N HIS A 4 -10.85 -10.59 -23.83
CA HIS A 4 -9.81 -9.56 -23.58
C HIS A 4 -8.49 -9.80 -24.34
N HIS A 5 -8.34 -10.96 -24.97
CA HIS A 5 -7.23 -11.31 -25.86
C HIS A 5 -7.50 -11.02 -27.35
N ARG A 6 -8.76 -10.83 -27.78
CA ARG A 6 -9.07 -10.40 -29.16
C ARG A 6 -9.11 -8.88 -29.32
N LEU A 7 -9.47 -8.13 -28.26
CA LEU A 7 -9.57 -6.67 -28.29
C LEU A 7 -8.22 -5.91 -28.37
N ARG A 8 -7.09 -6.61 -28.23
CA ARG A 8 -5.74 -6.01 -28.30
C ARG A 8 -4.97 -6.32 -29.59
N ARG A 9 -5.62 -6.99 -30.55
CA ARG A 9 -4.96 -7.36 -31.82
C ARG A 9 -5.34 -6.34 -32.89
N ASP A 10 -4.33 -5.74 -33.52
CA ASP A 10 -4.53 -4.86 -34.67
C ASP A 10 -5.15 -5.67 -35.83
N PRO A 11 -6.25 -5.19 -36.46
CA PRO A 11 -6.87 -5.86 -37.60
C PRO A 11 -5.96 -6.07 -38.82
N SER A 12 -4.88 -5.27 -38.94
CA SER A 12 -3.92 -5.37 -40.04
C SER A 12 -2.90 -6.50 -39.86
N TRP A 13 -2.80 -7.10 -38.67
CA TRP A 13 -1.81 -8.15 -38.38
C TRP A 13 -2.30 -9.53 -38.81
N HIS A 14 -1.37 -10.34 -39.33
CA HIS A 14 -1.68 -11.71 -39.75
C HIS A 14 -2.29 -12.53 -38.59
N PRO A 15 -3.34 -13.35 -38.81
CA PRO A 15 -4.01 -14.10 -37.74
C PRO A 15 -3.08 -14.97 -36.89
N SER A 16 -2.04 -15.52 -37.52
CA SER A 16 -1.02 -16.35 -36.86
C SER A 16 0.18 -15.56 -36.31
N GLY A 17 0.19 -14.23 -36.46
CA GLY A 17 1.24 -13.36 -35.90
C GLY A 17 1.12 -13.22 -34.38
N CYS A 18 2.17 -12.75 -33.73
CA CYS A 18 2.18 -12.49 -32.29
C CYS A 18 1.13 -11.42 -31.90
N ASN A 19 0.40 -11.63 -30.80
CA ASN A 19 -0.62 -10.67 -30.31
C ASN A 19 -0.04 -9.33 -29.83
N ILE A 20 1.28 -9.22 -29.62
CA ILE A 20 1.92 -8.03 -29.04
C ILE A 20 2.65 -7.21 -30.10
N CYS A 21 3.25 -7.84 -31.11
CA CYS A 21 4.05 -7.16 -32.14
C CYS A 21 3.70 -7.52 -33.59
N GLY A 22 2.73 -8.41 -33.82
CA GLY A 22 2.28 -8.80 -35.16
C GLY A 22 3.23 -9.69 -35.96
N GLN A 23 4.48 -9.89 -35.52
CA GLN A 23 5.47 -10.72 -36.21
C GLN A 23 5.13 -12.22 -36.15
N LEU A 24 5.45 -12.95 -37.22
CA LEU A 24 5.24 -14.39 -37.31
C LEU A 24 6.40 -15.17 -36.67
N GLY A 25 6.11 -16.38 -36.20
CA GLY A 25 7.13 -17.33 -35.73
C GLY A 25 7.31 -17.44 -34.21
N HIS A 26 6.54 -16.71 -33.40
CA HIS A 26 6.57 -16.86 -31.94
C HIS A 26 5.21 -16.56 -31.29
N GLN A 27 4.98 -17.12 -30.10
CA GLN A 27 3.81 -16.78 -29.28
C GLN A 27 4.02 -15.46 -28.53
N ALA A 28 2.93 -14.81 -28.11
CA ALA A 28 2.97 -13.57 -27.33
C ALA A 28 3.85 -13.65 -26.07
N ALA A 29 3.90 -14.81 -25.42
CA ALA A 29 4.75 -15.05 -24.24
C ALA A 29 6.25 -15.06 -24.57
N GLN A 30 6.63 -15.28 -25.83
CA GLN A 30 8.02 -15.33 -26.32
C GLN A 30 8.36 -14.11 -27.17
N CYS A 31 7.52 -13.07 -27.11
CA CYS A 31 7.72 -11.85 -27.88
C CYS A 31 8.91 -11.05 -27.31
N THR A 32 9.97 -10.93 -28.09
CA THR A 32 11.18 -10.18 -27.72
C THR A 32 11.00 -8.66 -27.86
N THR A 33 10.06 -8.24 -28.69
CA THR A 33 9.72 -6.82 -28.94
C THR A 33 8.57 -6.32 -28.08
N GLY A 34 7.80 -7.23 -27.49
CA GLY A 34 6.71 -6.91 -26.59
C GLY A 34 7.22 -6.65 -25.19
N THR A 35 6.92 -5.48 -24.63
CA THR A 35 7.05 -5.20 -23.19
C THR A 35 5.99 -6.00 -22.43
N VAL A 36 6.15 -7.33 -22.37
CA VAL A 36 5.46 -8.10 -21.34
C VAL A 36 6.09 -7.70 -20.03
N ASN A 37 5.45 -6.75 -19.34
CA ASN A 37 5.89 -6.29 -18.05
C ASN A 37 5.58 -7.38 -17.01
N TRP A 38 6.41 -8.42 -17.00
CA TRP A 38 6.32 -9.55 -16.09
C TRP A 38 6.35 -9.11 -14.63
N ARG A 39 7.06 -7.99 -14.34
CA ARG A 39 7.15 -7.38 -13.01
C ARG A 39 5.81 -6.81 -12.54
N ALA A 40 5.01 -6.23 -13.45
CA ALA A 40 3.65 -5.78 -13.14
C ALA A 40 2.67 -6.96 -12.96
N MET A 41 2.87 -8.05 -13.70
CA MET A 41 1.98 -9.22 -13.64
C MET A 41 2.20 -10.06 -12.37
N TYR A 42 3.46 -10.33 -12.02
CA TYR A 42 3.79 -11.29 -10.96
C TYR A 42 4.44 -10.63 -9.73
N GLY A 43 4.67 -9.32 -9.78
CA GLY A 43 5.36 -8.59 -8.73
C GLY A 43 6.88 -8.63 -8.87
N GLU A 44 7.54 -7.83 -8.03
CA GLU A 44 9.00 -7.61 -8.14
C GLU A 44 9.84 -8.85 -7.84
N ASN A 45 9.29 -9.79 -7.07
CA ASN A 45 10.02 -10.95 -6.55
C ASN A 45 9.64 -12.27 -7.24
N ALA A 46 8.86 -12.23 -8.32
CA ALA A 46 8.39 -13.44 -8.99
C ALA A 46 9.52 -14.25 -9.64
N PHE A 47 10.56 -13.56 -10.11
CA PHE A 47 11.69 -14.15 -10.82
C PHE A 47 13.01 -14.00 -10.04
N THR A 48 12.94 -13.47 -8.81
CA THR A 48 14.10 -13.49 -7.92
C THR A 48 14.28 -14.90 -7.40
N ILE A 49 15.46 -15.47 -7.62
CA ILE A 49 15.82 -16.76 -7.04
C ILE A 49 15.68 -16.65 -5.54
N ARG A 50 14.89 -17.56 -4.93
CA ARG A 50 14.73 -17.60 -3.48
C ARG A 50 16.11 -17.83 -2.85
N PRO A 51 16.45 -17.13 -1.75
CA PRO A 51 17.71 -17.36 -1.09
C PRO A 51 17.83 -18.83 -0.68
N ALA A 52 19.06 -19.35 -0.68
CA ALA A 52 19.32 -20.70 -0.20
C ALA A 52 18.84 -20.82 1.25
N VAL A 53 18.04 -21.84 1.54
CA VAL A 53 17.55 -22.13 2.89
C VAL A 53 18.55 -23.06 3.55
N PHE A 54 19.22 -22.58 4.61
CA PHE A 54 20.15 -23.41 5.37
C PHE A 54 19.44 -24.12 6.52
N GLN A 55 20.01 -25.23 6.98
CA GLN A 55 19.49 -26.00 8.12
C GLN A 55 19.36 -25.12 9.38
N SER A 56 20.30 -24.20 9.59
CA SER A 56 20.26 -23.22 10.68
C SER A 56 19.01 -22.32 10.65
N ASP A 57 18.56 -21.92 9.46
CA ASP A 57 17.38 -21.06 9.30
C ASP A 57 16.11 -21.84 9.60
N ILE A 58 16.05 -23.10 9.16
CA ILE A 58 14.96 -24.02 9.48
C ILE A 58 14.87 -24.26 10.98
N ASP A 59 15.99 -24.51 11.64
CA ASP A 59 16.03 -24.78 13.07
C ASP A 59 15.70 -23.53 13.90
N LYS A 60 16.15 -22.36 13.47
CA LYS A 60 15.75 -21.07 14.05
C LYS A 60 14.24 -20.86 13.92
N ALA A 61 13.66 -21.13 12.75
CA ALA A 61 12.23 -21.02 12.53
C ALA A 61 11.43 -22.03 13.39
N LYS A 62 11.92 -23.27 13.54
CA LYS A 62 11.33 -24.27 14.45
C LYS A 62 11.38 -23.81 15.90
N LYS A 63 12.53 -23.31 16.36
CA LYS A 63 12.70 -22.80 17.73
C LYS A 63 11.78 -21.60 18.00
N ALA A 64 11.65 -20.69 17.05
CA ALA A 64 10.74 -19.54 17.17
C ALA A 64 9.25 -19.96 17.26
N LYS A 65 8.89 -21.10 16.64
CA LYS A 65 7.53 -21.67 16.72
C LYS A 65 7.29 -22.49 17.99
N GLN A 66 8.33 -22.82 18.77
CA GLN A 66 8.14 -23.54 20.02
C GLN A 66 7.48 -22.61 21.05
N VAL A 67 6.31 -23.01 21.52
CA VAL A 67 5.59 -22.32 22.59
C VAL A 67 6.13 -22.83 23.92
N ASN A 68 6.40 -21.91 24.85
CA ASN A 68 6.75 -22.27 26.22
C ASN A 68 5.46 -22.62 26.99
N PHE A 69 5.26 -23.92 27.27
CA PHE A 69 4.05 -24.41 27.93
C PHE A 69 3.90 -23.92 29.36
N ASP A 70 4.98 -23.79 30.13
CA ASP A 70 4.92 -23.32 31.52
C ASP A 70 4.48 -21.86 31.62
N ASP A 71 4.95 -21.03 30.69
CA ASP A 71 4.54 -19.62 30.56
C ASP A 71 3.09 -19.52 30.08
N LEU A 72 2.67 -20.38 29.15
CA LEU A 72 1.29 -20.45 28.69
C LEU A 72 0.33 -20.85 29.82
N GLU A 73 0.68 -21.87 30.61
CA GLU A 73 -0.13 -22.31 31.76
C GLU A 73 -0.26 -21.20 32.81
N ARG A 74 0.83 -20.49 33.10
CA ARG A 74 0.82 -19.36 34.03
C ARG A 74 -0.15 -18.27 33.57
N ARG A 75 -0.04 -17.85 32.31
CA ARG A 75 -0.94 -16.86 31.71
C ARG A 75 -2.39 -17.33 31.70
N ALA A 76 -2.63 -18.62 31.44
CA ALA A 76 -3.97 -19.19 31.47
C ALA A 76 -4.58 -19.16 32.88
N ARG A 77 -3.79 -19.45 33.92
CA ARG A 77 -4.22 -19.37 35.33
C ARG A 77 -4.49 -17.92 35.74
N ASP A 78 -3.61 -17.00 35.39
CA ASP A 78 -3.78 -15.57 35.67
C ASP A 78 -5.05 -15.03 35.01
N TYR A 79 -5.28 -15.38 33.73
CA TYR A 79 -6.50 -15.02 33.01
C TYR A 79 -7.75 -15.62 33.66
N ALA A 80 -7.71 -16.90 34.05
CA ALA A 80 -8.83 -17.55 34.73
C ALA A 80 -9.15 -16.86 36.07
N LYS A 81 -8.13 -16.48 36.83
CA LYS A 81 -8.26 -15.72 38.08
C LYS A 81 -8.90 -14.35 37.83
N MET A 82 -8.38 -13.58 36.86
CA MET A 82 -8.94 -12.28 36.46
C MET A 82 -10.41 -12.39 36.00
N ARG A 83 -10.80 -13.52 35.39
CA ARG A 83 -12.18 -13.76 34.95
C ARG A 83 -13.13 -14.05 36.12
N LEU A 84 -12.64 -14.68 37.19
CA LEU A 84 -13.42 -14.99 38.39
C LEU A 84 -13.54 -13.78 39.33
N GLU A 85 -12.45 -13.02 39.48
CA GLU A 85 -12.39 -11.85 40.39
C GLU A 85 -12.99 -10.59 39.74
N GLY A 86 -13.38 -10.64 38.47
CA GLY A 86 -13.73 -9.47 37.66
C GLY A 86 -12.46 -8.71 37.25
N PRO A 87 -12.50 -7.87 36.19
CA PRO A 87 -11.31 -7.12 35.80
C PRO A 87 -10.90 -6.25 36.99
N PRO A 88 -9.63 -6.34 37.46
CA PRO A 88 -9.15 -5.34 38.40
C PRO A 88 -9.30 -4.00 37.69
N THR A 89 -10.05 -3.06 38.28
CA THR A 89 -10.05 -1.67 37.86
C THR A 89 -8.61 -1.30 37.58
N ALA A 90 -8.28 -0.92 36.36
CA ALA A 90 -6.91 -0.73 35.89
C ALA A 90 -6.19 0.30 36.75
N GLN A 91 -5.61 -0.14 37.86
CA GLN A 91 -4.53 0.54 38.54
C GLN A 91 -3.31 0.21 37.73
N GLN A 92 -3.06 1.07 36.75
CA GLN A 92 -1.75 1.22 36.15
C GLN A 92 -0.72 1.22 37.29
N PRO A 93 0.32 0.37 37.27
CA PRO A 93 1.41 0.51 38.21
C PRO A 93 2.06 1.88 37.97
N ALA A 94 1.77 2.83 38.86
CA ALA A 94 2.44 4.11 38.95
C ALA A 94 3.81 3.90 39.63
N ALA A 95 4.87 4.23 38.88
CA ALA A 95 6.28 4.34 39.28
C ALA A 95 7.03 3.01 39.60
N ALA A 96 8.23 2.70 39.11
CA ALA A 96 9.16 3.40 38.25
C ALA A 96 10.13 2.36 37.62
N ALA A 97 9.99 2.15 36.32
CA ALA A 97 11.13 1.98 35.42
C ALA A 97 11.05 3.20 34.50
N PRO A 98 12.18 3.83 34.09
CA PRO A 98 12.11 4.93 33.16
C PRO A 98 11.36 4.38 31.95
N ALA A 99 10.21 4.97 31.69
CA ALA A 99 9.61 4.87 30.39
C ALA A 99 10.75 5.16 29.42
N ALA A 100 11.21 4.11 28.73
CA ALA A 100 11.57 4.30 27.35
C ALA A 100 10.31 4.93 26.76
N GLN A 101 10.30 6.26 26.78
CA GLN A 101 9.52 7.05 25.86
C GLN A 101 9.81 6.36 24.55
N GLN A 102 8.85 5.59 24.04
CA GLN A 102 8.80 5.47 22.60
C GLN A 102 8.82 6.94 22.16
N PRO A 103 9.86 7.39 21.45
CA PRO A 103 9.76 8.71 20.84
C PRO A 103 8.42 8.69 20.09
N PRO A 104 7.60 9.76 20.16
CA PRO A 104 6.42 9.86 19.32
C PRO A 104 6.84 9.37 17.94
N PRO A 105 6.12 8.42 17.29
CA PRO A 105 6.53 7.88 16.00
C PRO A 105 6.85 9.10 15.16
N ALA A 106 8.14 9.28 14.84
CA ALA A 106 8.65 10.54 14.34
C ALA A 106 7.69 10.99 13.25
N GLU A 107 6.85 11.97 13.57
CA GLU A 107 5.94 12.54 12.59
C GLU A 107 6.90 13.07 11.55
N ASP A 108 6.98 12.37 10.42
CA ASP A 108 7.82 12.80 9.31
C ASP A 108 7.56 14.30 9.16
N PRO A 109 8.56 15.19 9.37
CA PRO A 109 8.32 16.63 9.32
C PRO A 109 7.69 17.03 7.97
N LYS A 110 7.94 16.21 6.93
CA LYS A 110 7.27 16.24 5.63
C LYS A 110 5.74 16.12 5.68
N LYS A 111 5.19 15.22 6.49
CA LYS A 111 3.75 14.96 6.53
C LYS A 111 2.99 16.10 7.20
N LYS A 112 3.60 16.69 8.24
CA LYS A 112 3.06 17.88 8.92
C LYS A 112 3.11 19.12 8.02
N GLU A 113 4.23 19.33 7.32
CA GLU A 113 4.38 20.40 6.33
C GLU A 113 3.41 20.25 5.15
N GLU A 114 3.15 19.03 4.69
CA GLU A 114 2.19 18.76 3.63
C GLU A 114 0.74 19.00 4.08
N GLU A 115 0.40 18.66 5.32
CA GLU A 115 -0.92 18.92 5.88
C GLU A 115 -1.18 20.41 6.10
N GLU A 116 -0.18 21.17 6.56
CA GLU A 116 -0.28 22.64 6.68
C GLU A 116 -0.40 23.30 5.30
N ARG A 117 0.40 22.90 4.31
CA ARG A 117 0.28 23.38 2.93
C ARG A 117 -1.07 23.05 2.30
N ARG A 118 -1.65 21.88 2.62
CA ARG A 118 -3.00 21.52 2.16
C ARG A 118 -4.06 22.42 2.78
N LYS A 119 -3.97 22.65 4.09
CA LYS A 119 -4.88 23.54 4.84
C LYS A 119 -4.78 24.99 4.35
N GLU A 120 -3.58 25.49 4.06
CA GLU A 120 -3.38 26.82 3.48
C GLU A 120 -3.99 26.92 2.08
N ALA A 121 -3.77 25.90 1.24
CA ALA A 121 -4.31 25.89 -0.11
C ALA A 121 -5.85 25.74 -0.16
N GLU A 122 -6.47 25.11 0.84
CA GLU A 122 -7.92 24.89 0.92
C GLU A 122 -8.70 26.11 1.47
N LYS A 123 -8.03 27.07 2.16
CA LYS A 123 -8.69 28.24 2.77
C LYS A 123 -9.37 29.19 1.80
N ASP A 124 -8.91 29.28 0.55
CA ASP A 124 -9.49 30.19 -0.46
C ASP A 124 -10.23 29.45 -1.59
N LEU A 125 -10.56 28.18 -1.39
CA LEU A 125 -11.21 27.39 -2.43
C LEU A 125 -12.74 27.56 -2.37
N PRO A 126 -13.42 27.64 -3.52
CA PRO A 126 -14.88 27.63 -3.56
C PRO A 126 -15.41 26.28 -3.04
N GLU A 127 -16.63 26.32 -2.53
CA GLU A 127 -17.28 25.13 -1.98
C GLU A 127 -17.40 24.02 -3.04
N GLY A 128 -16.97 22.80 -2.68
CA GLY A 128 -16.93 21.65 -3.60
C GLY A 128 -15.57 21.37 -4.25
N TRP A 129 -14.60 22.28 -4.13
CA TRP A 129 -13.22 22.04 -4.56
C TRP A 129 -12.37 21.44 -3.44
N ALA A 130 -11.36 20.66 -3.81
CA ALA A 130 -10.34 20.14 -2.89
C ALA A 130 -8.95 20.18 -3.51
N VAL A 131 -7.94 20.31 -2.65
CA VAL A 131 -6.52 20.30 -3.04
C VAL A 131 -5.92 18.93 -2.77
N ALA A 132 -5.15 18.46 -3.73
CA ALA A 132 -4.28 17.30 -3.59
C ALA A 132 -2.90 17.61 -4.19
N PHE A 133 -1.87 16.88 -3.76
CA PHE A 133 -0.51 17.02 -4.25
C PHE A 133 -0.13 15.81 -5.10
N ASP A 134 0.59 16.06 -6.19
CA ASP A 134 1.16 14.99 -7.01
C ASP A 134 2.47 14.44 -6.39
N ALA A 135 3.06 13.43 -7.03
CA ALA A 135 4.35 12.87 -6.61
C ALA A 135 5.51 13.89 -6.67
N GLN A 136 5.33 15.00 -7.40
CA GLN A 136 6.28 16.11 -7.51
C GLN A 136 5.97 17.25 -6.54
N LYS A 137 5.01 17.07 -5.61
CA LYS A 137 4.51 18.06 -4.65
C LYS A 137 3.86 19.31 -5.27
N LYS A 138 3.43 19.26 -6.53
CA LYS A 138 2.64 20.33 -7.16
C LYS A 138 1.17 20.20 -6.72
N PRO A 139 0.53 21.28 -6.26
CA PRO A 139 -0.89 21.26 -5.96
C PRO A 139 -1.71 21.15 -7.24
N TYR A 140 -2.73 20.29 -7.22
CA TYR A 140 -3.80 20.27 -8.21
C TYR A 140 -5.15 20.34 -7.50
N PHE A 141 -6.10 20.98 -8.15
CA PHE A 141 -7.43 21.23 -7.63
C PHE A 141 -8.41 20.32 -8.32
N TRP A 142 -9.24 19.64 -7.54
CA TRP A 142 -10.25 18.74 -8.08
C TRP A 142 -11.62 19.06 -7.50
N HIS A 143 -12.63 19.06 -8.37
CA HIS A 143 -14.00 19.32 -7.97
C HIS A 143 -14.68 18.01 -7.58
N LYS A 144 -15.21 17.92 -6.36
CA LYS A 144 -15.75 16.67 -5.79
C LYS A 144 -16.96 16.14 -6.55
N GLN A 145 -17.79 17.04 -7.08
CA GLN A 145 -19.05 16.69 -7.75
C GLN A 145 -18.84 16.34 -9.24
N THR A 146 -18.10 17.15 -9.99
CA THR A 146 -17.89 16.94 -11.44
C THR A 146 -16.68 16.08 -11.78
N LYS A 147 -15.85 15.74 -10.77
CA LYS A 147 -14.59 14.99 -10.93
C LYS A 147 -13.60 15.64 -11.90
N LYS A 148 -13.77 16.94 -12.19
CA LYS A 148 -12.83 17.71 -13.00
C LYS A 148 -11.59 18.06 -12.18
N VAL A 149 -10.44 18.03 -12.83
CA VAL A 149 -9.14 18.39 -12.27
C VAL A 149 -8.61 19.59 -13.03
N GLN A 150 -7.98 20.53 -12.32
CA GLN A 150 -7.33 21.69 -12.90
C GLN A 150 -6.07 22.04 -12.10
N TRP A 151 -5.11 22.65 -12.79
CA TRP A 151 -3.85 23.08 -12.20
C TRP A 151 -3.92 24.51 -11.67
N ASP A 152 -4.79 25.34 -12.24
CA ASP A 152 -5.06 26.71 -11.81
C ASP A 152 -5.99 26.74 -10.59
N LYS A 153 -5.76 27.66 -9.65
CA LYS A 153 -6.59 27.79 -8.45
C LYS A 153 -8.01 28.24 -8.85
N PRO A 154 -9.06 27.44 -8.57
CA PRO A 154 -10.42 27.82 -8.90
C PRO A 154 -10.83 29.05 -8.08
N THR A 155 -11.37 30.07 -8.74
CA THR A 155 -12.08 31.19 -8.12
C THR A 155 -13.59 30.94 -8.15
N ALA A 156 -14.38 31.71 -7.40
CA ALA A 156 -15.84 31.58 -7.36
C ALA A 156 -16.52 31.70 -8.75
N ASP A 157 -15.84 32.30 -9.73
CA ASP A 157 -16.32 32.50 -11.11
C ASP A 157 -15.93 31.37 -12.06
N THR A 158 -15.21 30.34 -11.61
CA THR A 158 -14.75 29.27 -12.50
C THR A 158 -15.96 28.45 -12.99
N PRO A 159 -16.27 28.41 -14.29
CA PRO A 159 -17.46 27.73 -14.78
C PRO A 159 -17.35 26.22 -14.56
N ILE A 160 -18.17 25.70 -13.65
CA ILE A 160 -18.35 24.28 -13.40
C ILE A 160 -19.35 23.77 -14.45
N ASN A 161 -18.88 23.64 -15.70
CA ASN A 161 -19.62 22.92 -16.74
C ASN A 161 -19.49 21.40 -16.57
#